data_AF-A0A7S3UJV1-F1
#
_entry.id   AF-A0A7S3UJV1-F1
#
_cell.length_a   1.000
_cell.length_b   1.000
_cell.length_c   1.000
_cell.angle_alpha   90.00
_cell.angle_beta   90.00
_cell.angle_gamma   90.00
#
_symmetry.space_group_name_H-M   'P 1'
#
loop_
_entity.id
_entity.type
_entity.pdbx_description
1 polymer ?
#
loop_
_entity_poly.entity_id
_entity_poly.type
_entity_poly.pdbx_seq_one_letter_code
_entity_poly.pdbx_strand_id
1 'polypeptide(L)'
;MVESELEIYVAGRTFSTKDAVMHELQEISALAGGEMLNTKDTLFVYSVLSHHPKAQEKICKAVAGITFKTSKQFPDTKCFHLVFDDGTEDTISVAKALEGLIAASKAGKRNRDVVDNKPGCVVLFSLPNRISTAEVRQALMRFGVVRYIEAKWLR
;
A
#
# COMPACT_ATOMS: atom_id res chain seq x y z
N MET A 1 18.55 7.62 29.57
CA MET A 1 17.48 8.08 28.65
C MET A 1 17.06 6.87 27.85
N VAL A 2 15.84 6.36 28.05
CA VAL A 2 15.38 5.15 27.35
C VAL A 2 15.01 5.59 25.93
N GLU A 3 15.84 5.23 24.94
CA GLU A 3 15.47 5.35 23.54
C GLU A 3 14.23 4.50 23.32
N SER A 4 13.08 5.15 23.31
CA SER A 4 11.81 4.46 23.12
C SER A 4 11.81 3.86 21.71
N GLU A 5 11.82 2.54 21.60
CA GLU A 5 11.82 1.81 20.33
C GLU A 5 10.68 2.34 19.43
N LEU A 6 11.01 2.71 18.19
CA LEU A 6 10.03 3.20 17.23
C LEU A 6 9.39 1.98 16.57
N GLU A 7 8.19 1.63 17.01
CA GLU A 7 7.39 0.61 16.33
C GLU A 7 6.72 1.23 15.11
N ILE A 8 6.98 0.64 13.94
CA ILE A 8 6.42 1.01 12.66
C ILE A 8 5.42 -0.08 12.26
N TYR A 9 4.16 0.28 12.10
CA TYR A 9 3.12 -0.66 11.72
C TYR A 9 2.77 -0.53 10.24
N VAL A 10 2.86 -1.63 9.49
CA VAL A 10 2.56 -1.69 8.06
C VAL A 10 1.80 -2.96 7.75
N ALA A 11 0.61 -2.84 7.16
CA ALA A 11 -0.18 -3.97 6.65
C ALA A 11 -0.34 -5.14 7.64
N GLY A 12 -0.56 -4.87 8.94
CA GLY A 12 -0.69 -5.93 9.94
C GLY A 12 0.60 -6.38 10.61
N ARG A 13 1.75 -5.84 10.21
CA ARG A 13 3.07 -6.23 10.70
C ARG A 13 3.75 -5.07 11.41
N THR A 14 4.53 -5.40 12.44
CA THR A 14 5.33 -4.43 13.21
C THR A 14 6.80 -4.56 12.84
N PHE A 15 7.46 -3.42 12.66
CA PHE A 15 8.89 -3.32 12.37
C PHE A 15 9.54 -2.38 13.38
N SER A 16 10.76 -2.70 13.79
CA SER A 16 11.52 -1.90 14.75
C SER A 16 12.33 -0.78 14.10
N THR A 17 12.60 -0.87 12.79
CA THR A 17 13.44 0.09 12.06
C THR A 17 12.92 0.38 10.67
N LYS A 18 13.31 1.55 10.14
CA LYS A 18 13.09 1.92 8.74
C LYS A 18 13.74 0.91 7.79
N ASP A 19 14.93 0.43 8.15
CA ASP A 19 15.71 -0.49 7.31
C ASP A 19 15.03 -1.86 7.20
N ALA A 20 14.34 -2.33 8.25
CA ALA A 20 13.57 -3.56 8.19
C ALA A 20 12.39 -3.46 7.20
N VAL A 21 11.71 -2.31 7.14
CA VAL A 21 10.66 -2.06 6.14
C VAL A 21 11.27 -1.98 4.73
N MET A 22 12.43 -1.34 4.59
CA MET A 22 13.12 -1.22 3.31
C MET A 22 13.61 -2.59 2.80
N HIS A 23 14.10 -3.44 3.70
CA HIS A 23 14.52 -4.80 3.38
C HIS A 23 13.37 -5.63 2.80
N GLU A 24 12.20 -5.60 3.44
CA GLU A 24 11.02 -6.29 2.93
C GLU A 24 10.61 -5.77 1.54
N LEU A 25 10.67 -4.44 1.32
CA LEU A 25 10.41 -3.86 0.01
C LEU A 25 11.42 -4.32 -1.05
N GLN A 26 12.69 -4.49 -0.68
CA GLN A 26 13.74 -5.01 -1.55
C GLN A 26 13.50 -6.47 -1.92
N GLU A 27 13.16 -7.32 -0.95
CA GLU A 27 12.82 -8.72 -1.19
C GLU A 27 11.64 -8.86 -2.16
N ILE A 28 10.56 -8.10 -1.91
CA ILE A 28 9.40 -8.04 -2.81
C ILE A 28 9.83 -7.61 -4.21
N SER A 29 10.66 -6.57 -4.32
CA SER A 29 11.13 -6.06 -5.61
C SER A 29 12.00 -7.05 -6.39
N ALA A 30 12.80 -7.86 -5.69
CA ALA A 30 13.65 -8.88 -6.28
C ALA A 30 12.83 -10.04 -6.85
N LEU A 31 11.72 -10.40 -6.19
CA LEU A 31 10.83 -11.49 -6.59
C LEU A 31 9.81 -11.09 -7.67
N ALA A 32 9.50 -9.80 -7.81
CA ALA A 32 8.43 -9.31 -8.68
C ALA A 32 8.64 -9.59 -10.18
N GLY A 33 9.88 -9.65 -10.67
CA GLY A 33 10.19 -10.05 -12.05
C GLY A 33 9.58 -9.20 -13.18
N GLY A 34 8.98 -8.04 -12.90
CA GLY A 34 8.22 -7.25 -13.89
C GLY A 34 6.73 -7.64 -14.00
N GLU A 35 6.30 -8.66 -13.26
CA GLU A 35 4.91 -9.11 -13.19
C GLU A 35 4.12 -8.35 -12.12
N MET A 36 2.81 -8.62 -12.06
CA MET A 36 1.96 -8.13 -10.98
C MET A 36 2.37 -8.81 -9.67
N LEU A 37 2.55 -8.01 -8.61
CA LEU A 37 2.78 -8.53 -7.27
C LEU A 37 1.62 -9.42 -6.84
N ASN A 38 1.92 -10.43 -6.02
CA ASN A 38 0.87 -11.22 -5.37
C ASN A 38 0.09 -10.34 -4.36
N THR A 39 -1.01 -10.87 -3.84
CA THR A 39 -1.90 -10.18 -2.89
C THR A 39 -1.20 -9.64 -1.66
N LYS A 40 -0.36 -10.48 -1.05
CA LYS A 40 0.31 -10.15 0.21
C LYS A 40 1.28 -8.99 -0.01
N ASP A 41 2.06 -9.07 -1.08
CA ASP A 41 3.08 -8.07 -1.41
C ASP A 41 2.44 -6.78 -1.91
N THR A 42 1.37 -6.88 -2.70
CA THR A 42 0.59 -5.71 -3.14
C THR A 42 0.03 -4.96 -1.94
N LEU A 43 -0.57 -5.66 -0.97
CA LEU A 43 -1.09 -5.05 0.23
C LEU A 43 -0.01 -4.34 1.04
N PHE A 44 1.14 -4.98 1.21
CA PHE A 44 2.27 -4.42 1.95
C PHE A 44 2.78 -3.14 1.28
N VAL A 45 3.11 -3.22 -0.02
CA VAL A 45 3.62 -2.09 -0.79
C VAL A 45 2.59 -0.96 -0.83
N TYR A 46 1.32 -1.28 -1.09
CA TYR A 46 0.22 -0.30 -1.08
C TYR A 46 0.12 0.44 0.27
N SER A 47 0.24 -0.29 1.39
CA SER A 47 0.18 0.30 2.72
C SER A 47 1.32 1.29 2.95
N VAL A 48 2.54 0.98 2.50
CA VAL A 48 3.66 1.92 2.53
C VAL A 48 3.34 3.14 1.65
N LEU A 49 2.97 2.92 0.38
CA LEU A 49 2.71 3.96 -0.60
C LEU A 49 1.59 4.93 -0.19
N SER A 50 0.62 4.45 0.60
CA SER A 50 -0.47 5.28 1.12
C SER A 50 -0.03 6.39 2.08
N HIS A 51 1.21 6.35 2.58
CA HIS A 51 1.81 7.39 3.40
C HIS A 51 2.58 8.44 2.58
N HIS A 52 2.59 8.31 1.25
CA HIS A 52 3.19 9.32 0.39
C HIS A 52 2.46 10.67 0.53
N PRO A 53 3.16 11.82 0.52
CA PRO A 53 2.52 13.14 0.64
C PRO A 53 1.46 13.42 -0.44
N LYS A 54 1.62 12.79 -1.61
CA LYS A 54 0.66 12.84 -2.73
C LYS A 54 -0.19 11.58 -2.86
N ALA A 55 -0.33 10.77 -1.81
CA ALA A 55 -1.09 9.52 -1.87
C ALA A 55 -2.56 9.77 -2.25
N GLN A 56 -3.17 10.83 -1.73
CA GLN A 56 -4.54 11.19 -2.08
C GLN A 56 -4.70 11.53 -3.57
N GLU A 57 -3.69 12.12 -4.21
CA GLU A 57 -3.70 12.44 -5.64
C GLU A 57 -3.39 11.21 -6.50
N LYS A 58 -2.37 10.42 -6.12
CA LYS A 58 -1.85 9.30 -6.92
C LYS A 58 -2.60 7.99 -6.74
N ILE A 59 -3.28 7.84 -5.61
CA ILE A 59 -4.00 6.62 -5.22
C ILE A 59 -5.51 6.93 -5.07
N CYS A 60 -6.00 8.02 -5.67
CA CYS A 60 -7.44 8.31 -5.73
C CYS A 60 -8.18 7.36 -6.67
N LYS A 61 -7.48 6.86 -7.69
CA LYS A 61 -8.02 5.92 -8.66
C LYS A 61 -7.99 4.51 -8.11
N ALA A 62 -8.89 3.70 -8.63
CA ALA A 62 -8.97 2.28 -8.35
C ALA A 62 -7.70 1.55 -8.79
N VAL A 63 -6.85 1.19 -7.83
CA VAL A 63 -5.66 0.37 -8.08
C VAL A 63 -6.09 -1.08 -8.31
N ALA A 64 -5.82 -1.60 -9.51
CA ALA A 64 -6.01 -3.01 -9.88
C ALA A 64 -4.84 -3.88 -9.38
N GLY A 65 -3.64 -3.31 -9.27
CA GLY A 65 -2.50 -3.98 -8.67
C GLY A 65 -1.23 -3.14 -8.69
N ILE A 66 -0.11 -3.76 -8.31
CA ILE A 66 1.20 -3.11 -8.30
C ILE A 66 2.18 -3.99 -9.07
N THR A 67 3.02 -3.37 -9.90
CA THR A 67 4.11 -4.05 -10.61
C THR A 67 5.44 -3.41 -10.22
N PHE A 68 6.55 -4.15 -10.32
CA PHE A 68 7.89 -3.58 -10.16
C PHE A 68 8.65 -3.65 -11.47
N LYS A 69 8.88 -2.50 -12.11
CA LYS A 69 9.48 -2.42 -13.44
C LYS A 69 10.25 -1.13 -13.64
N THR A 70 10.93 -1.05 -14.78
CA THR A 70 11.68 0.15 -15.17
C THR A 70 10.75 1.34 -15.38
N SER A 71 11.07 2.47 -14.77
CA SER A 71 10.30 3.69 -14.93
C SER A 71 10.43 4.23 -16.35
N LYS A 72 9.30 4.58 -16.98
CA LYS A 72 9.31 5.29 -18.27
C LYS A 72 9.89 6.70 -18.16
N GLN A 73 9.78 7.31 -16.97
CA GLN A 73 10.31 8.66 -16.71
C GLN A 73 11.79 8.65 -16.33
N PHE A 74 12.27 7.54 -15.74
CA PHE A 74 13.65 7.37 -15.28
C PHE A 74 14.16 5.99 -15.70
N PRO A 75 14.63 5.84 -16.95
CA PRO A 75 14.94 4.55 -17.57
C PRO A 75 16.01 3.73 -16.84
N ASP A 76 16.85 4.38 -16.03
CA ASP A 76 17.92 3.73 -15.27
C ASP A 76 17.43 3.19 -13.91
N THR A 77 16.16 3.39 -13.56
CA THR A 77 15.62 3.02 -12.24
C THR A 77 14.40 2.12 -12.36
N LYS A 78 14.38 1.05 -11.55
CA LYS A 78 13.18 0.22 -11.33
C LYS A 78 12.45 0.72 -10.10
N CYS A 79 11.13 0.85 -10.20
CA CYS A 79 10.28 1.28 -9.09
C CYS A 79 8.93 0.56 -9.13
N PHE A 80 8.13 0.76 -8.09
CA PHE A 80 6.77 0.26 -8.07
C PHE A 80 5.86 1.17 -8.89
N HIS A 81 5.08 0.56 -9.78
CA HIS A 81 4.05 1.19 -10.58
C HIS A 81 2.69 0.74 -10.08
N LEU A 82 1.82 1.70 -9.80
CA LEU A 82 0.40 1.47 -9.57
C LEU A 82 -0.24 1.22 -10.94
N VAL A 83 -0.92 0.09 -11.09
CA VAL A 83 -1.75 -0.22 -12.26
C VAL A 83 -3.19 0.01 -11.88
N PHE A 84 -3.88 0.87 -12.61
CA PHE A 84 -5.28 1.20 -12.35
C PHE A 84 -6.23 0.31 -13.16
N ASP A 85 -7.50 0.29 -12.78
CA ASP A 85 -8.55 -0.46 -13.48
C ASP A 85 -8.80 0.01 -14.92
N ASP A 86 -8.55 1.29 -15.21
CA ASP A 86 -8.57 1.88 -16.54
C ASP A 86 -7.35 1.47 -17.42
N GLY A 87 -6.43 0.65 -16.88
CA GLY A 87 -5.22 0.18 -17.55
C GLY A 87 -4.09 1.22 -17.59
N THR A 88 -4.30 2.41 -17.03
CA THR A 88 -3.23 3.41 -16.88
C THR A 88 -2.29 3.04 -15.73
N GLU A 89 -1.11 3.65 -15.76
CA GLU A 89 -0.07 3.39 -14.77
C GLU A 89 0.50 4.70 -14.25
N ASP A 90 0.80 4.74 -12.95
CA ASP A 90 1.54 5.84 -12.34
C ASP A 90 2.67 5.30 -11.45
N THR A 91 3.72 6.10 -11.31
CA THR A 91 4.85 5.80 -10.42
C THR A 91 4.72 6.60 -9.14
N ILE A 92 5.13 5.99 -8.03
CA ILE A 92 5.13 6.65 -6.73
C ILE A 92 6.42 6.33 -5.99
N SER A 93 7.01 7.36 -5.39
CA SER A 93 8.31 7.23 -4.75
C SER A 93 8.16 6.53 -3.41
N VAL A 94 8.69 5.30 -3.32
CA VAL A 94 8.77 4.53 -2.07
C VAL A 94 9.53 5.30 -1.00
N ALA A 95 10.63 5.97 -1.36
CA ALA A 95 11.44 6.72 -0.41
C ALA A 95 10.61 7.81 0.30
N LYS A 96 9.85 8.60 -0.46
CA LYS A 96 8.96 9.64 0.09
C LYS A 96 7.80 9.03 0.89
N ALA A 97 7.28 7.88 0.47
CA ALA A 97 6.23 7.18 1.20
C ALA A 97 6.74 6.65 2.54
N LEU A 98 7.96 6.10 2.56
CA LEU A 98 8.62 5.59 3.77
C LEU A 98 8.93 6.74 4.75
N GLU A 99 9.39 7.89 4.27
CA GLU A 99 9.54 9.09 5.10
C GLU A 99 8.22 9.50 5.75
N GLY A 100 7.12 9.53 4.98
CA GLY A 100 5.78 9.80 5.50
C GLY A 100 5.33 8.79 6.55
N LEU A 101 5.60 7.51 6.33
CA LEU A 101 5.29 6.43 7.28
C LEU A 101 6.05 6.57 8.60
N ILE A 102 7.36 6.87 8.53
CA ILE A 102 8.18 7.10 9.73
C ILE A 102 7.72 8.36 10.47
N ALA A 103 7.40 9.43 9.75
CA ALA A 103 6.87 10.65 10.34
C ALA A 103 5.54 10.39 11.06
N ALA A 104 4.64 9.62 10.44
CA ALA A 104 3.37 9.21 11.05
C ALA A 104 3.58 8.36 12.31
N SER A 105 4.52 7.40 12.27
CA SER A 105 4.85 6.55 13.43
C SER A 105 5.42 7.37 14.59
N LYS A 106 6.25 8.38 14.30
CA LYS A 106 6.77 9.32 15.31
C LYS A 106 5.68 10.26 15.86
N ALA A 107 4.76 10.72 15.01
CA ALA A 107 3.67 11.62 15.40
C ALA A 107 2.62 10.90 16.26
N GLY A 108 2.25 9.66 15.92
CA GLY A 108 1.36 8.83 16.74
C GLY A 108 1.89 8.56 18.14
N LYS A 109 3.22 8.59 18.32
CA LYS A 109 3.87 8.49 19.64
C LYS A 109 3.75 9.76 20.48
N ARG A 110 3.65 10.94 19.86
CA ARG A 110 3.49 12.24 20.56
C ARG A 110 2.04 12.59 20.85
N ASN A 111 1.10 12.06 20.09
CA ASN A 111 -0.28 12.53 20.07
C ASN A 111 -1.27 11.40 20.40
N ARG A 112 -1.06 10.75 21.55
CA ARG A 112 -1.90 9.63 22.00
C ARG A 112 -3.33 10.05 22.39
N ASP A 113 -3.66 11.36 22.32
CA ASP A 113 -4.96 11.88 22.73
C ASP A 113 -5.82 12.58 21.65
N VAL A 114 -5.35 12.98 20.46
CA VAL A 114 -6.23 13.71 19.52
C VAL A 114 -5.92 13.44 18.04
N VAL A 115 -6.92 12.88 17.34
CA VAL A 115 -7.11 12.69 15.87
C VAL A 115 -6.50 11.45 15.20
N ASP A 116 -7.32 10.41 15.10
CA ASP A 116 -7.72 9.67 13.88
C ASP A 116 -6.67 9.25 12.83
N ASN A 117 -5.46 8.92 13.24
CA ASN A 117 -4.58 8.02 12.47
C ASN A 117 -4.96 6.55 12.74
N LYS A 118 -6.24 6.20 12.58
CA LYS A 118 -6.64 4.80 12.71
C LYS A 118 -5.98 3.99 11.59
N PRO A 119 -5.19 2.96 11.92
CA PRO A 119 -4.68 2.05 10.90
C PRO A 119 -5.89 1.53 10.12
N GLY A 120 -5.83 1.64 8.79
CA GLY A 120 -6.85 1.03 7.93
C GLY A 120 -6.98 -0.46 8.27
N CYS A 121 -8.18 -1.01 8.11
CA CYS A 121 -8.39 -2.44 8.26
C CYS A 121 -8.43 -3.11 6.88
N VAL A 122 -7.97 -4.35 6.82
CA VAL A 122 -8.13 -5.23 5.67
C VAL A 122 -9.28 -6.16 5.98
N VAL A 123 -10.26 -6.24 5.08
CA VAL A 123 -11.38 -7.15 5.21
C VAL A 123 -11.27 -8.19 4.11
N LEU A 124 -11.10 -9.45 4.49
CA LEU A 124 -11.10 -10.59 3.58
C LEU A 124 -12.45 -11.29 3.68
N PHE A 125 -13.14 -11.47 2.55
CA PHE A 125 -14.42 -12.15 2.50
C PHE A 125 -14.56 -12.91 1.17
N SER A 126 -15.25 -14.05 1.21
CA SER A 126 -15.57 -14.83 0.02
C SER A 126 -16.91 -14.38 -0.55
N LEU A 127 -16.97 -14.19 -1.86
CA LEU A 127 -18.20 -13.83 -2.57
C LEU A 127 -18.59 -14.90 -3.57
N PRO A 128 -19.89 -15.02 -3.90
CA PRO A 128 -20.31 -15.82 -5.06
C PRO A 128 -19.63 -15.31 -6.34
N ASN A 129 -19.25 -16.22 -7.24
CA ASN A 129 -18.60 -15.96 -8.55
C ASN A 129 -19.38 -15.03 -9.52
N ARG A 130 -20.49 -14.43 -9.08
CA ARG A 130 -21.39 -13.60 -9.89
C ARG A 130 -21.29 -12.10 -9.59
N ILE A 131 -20.53 -11.70 -8.57
CA ILE A 131 -20.45 -10.30 -8.15
C ILE A 131 -19.17 -9.68 -8.71
N SER A 132 -19.26 -8.65 -9.54
CA SER A 132 -18.08 -7.95 -10.06
C SER A 132 -17.35 -7.15 -8.96
N THR A 133 -16.04 -6.92 -9.13
CA THR A 133 -15.25 -6.05 -8.22
C THR A 133 -15.84 -4.63 -8.12
N ALA A 134 -16.47 -4.14 -9.19
CA ALA A 134 -17.17 -2.86 -9.21
C ALA A 134 -18.37 -2.85 -8.25
N GLU A 135 -19.20 -3.91 -8.27
CA GLU A 135 -20.33 -4.07 -7.35
C GLU A 135 -19.87 -4.20 -5.90
N VAL A 136 -18.79 -4.94 -5.64
CA VAL A 136 -18.19 -5.02 -4.29
C VAL A 136 -17.75 -3.65 -3.80
N ARG A 137 -17.06 -2.90 -4.66
CA ARG A 137 -16.61 -1.55 -4.32
C ARG A 137 -17.78 -0.64 -3.98
N GLN A 138 -18.81 -0.61 -4.83
CA GLN A 138 -20.00 0.20 -4.61
C GLN A 138 -20.70 -0.19 -3.31
N ALA A 139 -20.82 -1.49 -3.03
CA ALA A 139 -21.41 -2.00 -1.80
C ALA A 139 -20.60 -1.70 -0.54
N LEU A 140 -19.28 -1.57 -0.64
CA LEU A 140 -18.40 -1.23 0.48
C LEU A 140 -18.23 0.28 0.68
N MET A 141 -18.35 1.09 -0.38
CA MET A 141 -18.25 2.56 -0.29
C MET A 141 -19.26 3.17 0.69
N ARG A 142 -20.42 2.52 0.91
CA ARG A 142 -21.41 2.97 1.91
C ARG A 142 -20.91 2.88 3.36
N PHE A 143 -19.85 2.11 3.62
CA PHE A 143 -19.28 1.90 4.95
C PHE A 143 -17.94 2.61 5.15
N GLY A 144 -17.37 3.19 4.09
CA GLY A 144 -16.11 3.91 4.16
C GLY A 144 -15.36 3.95 2.83
N VAL A 145 -14.19 4.59 2.83
CA VAL A 145 -13.36 4.72 1.63
C VAL A 145 -12.68 3.38 1.32
N VAL A 146 -13.09 2.76 0.21
CA VAL A 146 -12.46 1.54 -0.29
C VAL A 146 -11.23 1.88 -1.10
N ARG A 147 -10.08 1.67 -0.48
CA ARG A 147 -8.77 2.01 -1.06
C ARG A 147 -8.27 0.98 -2.06
N TYR A 148 -8.42 -0.31 -1.73
CA TYR A 148 -7.90 -1.42 -2.53
C TYR A 148 -8.88 -2.60 -2.46
N ILE A 149 -9.12 -3.26 -3.60
CA ILE A 149 -9.85 -4.53 -3.69
C ILE A 149 -9.03 -5.46 -4.57
N GLU A 150 -8.78 -6.66 -4.08
CA GLU A 150 -8.34 -7.77 -4.90
C GLU A 150 -9.37 -8.89 -4.83
N ALA A 151 -9.88 -9.31 -5.98
CA ALA A 151 -10.78 -10.46 -6.08
C ALA A 151 -10.03 -11.63 -6.72
N LYS A 152 -10.01 -12.76 -6.01
CA LYS A 152 -9.60 -14.05 -6.57
C LYS A 152 -10.83 -14.90 -6.82
N TRP A 153 -11.13 -15.14 -8.09
CA TRP A 153 -12.18 -16.06 -8.50
C TRP A 153 -11.62 -17.47 -8.52
N LEU A 154 -12.16 -18.36 -7.69
CA LEU A 154 -11.89 -19.79 -7.79
C LEU A 154 -12.59 -20.26 -9.08
N ARG A 155 -11.78 -20.66 -10.07
CA ARG A 155 -12.25 -21.34 -11.29
C ARG A 155 -12.53 -22.80 -11.00
#